data_AF-A0A0H5RU10-F1
#
_entry.id   AF-A0A0H5RU10-F1
#
_cell.length_a   1.000
_cell.length_b   1.000
_cell.length_c   1.000
_cell.angle_alpha   90.00
_cell.angle_beta   90.00
_cell.angle_gamma   90.00
#
_symmetry.space_group_name_H-M   'P 1'
#
loop_
_entity.id
_entity.type
_entity.pdbx_description
1 polymer ?
#
loop_
_entity_poly.entity_id
_entity_poly.type
_entity_poly.pdbx_seq_one_letter_code
_entity_poly.pdbx_strand_id
1 'polypeptide(L)'
;MAVAETHRVVHHPLDRVIPMPHQEALTVLAEVSEGRLASLRKLLGRIPDHVERWDVLPFEKLSGLHFARLVLFDPTRDLDGHPVPAQVALMTDVDAPLRAHLDELATIGGDGIDAVFSHCVGYPGTASMSERRAFLLAHQVKAAAAHINRRGRSVSQIRQEDRLQREINTFLDGGDLGSLDPGKIKSAIVDFVRDREDLTWALEPAEGPSLLWRAKEALHKYFWIVALAVVTVAFLPLVVLGLGLFALVLRYHEKHDQPDTRAAAPDAVRAYRDDEDYWAHNQIVAVGFLKPGSFRRLTTTAILFLTDYATRHIYNRGTLSGLNTIHFARWVRMNGNRGLFFSSNYDGSLESYMNDFIDKAFWGLNAIFSNGDGFPRTRFLFFGGITDEKAYKKLLPTRQAPSNVWYSAYPHLTTKNIANNEAIRHGLSTKMDDAQTRRWLRRFGCGNDLPESNWAARKLDSIPWDRLWLSN
;
A
#
# COMPACT_ATOMS: atom_id res chain seq x y z
N MET A 1 31.91 0.07 59.51
CA MET A 1 30.73 -0.74 59.16
C MET A 1 29.91 0.05 58.17
N ALA A 2 30.04 -0.28 56.88
CA ALA A 2 29.30 0.35 55.80
C ALA A 2 27.92 -0.30 55.69
N VAL A 3 26.87 0.52 55.67
CA VAL A 3 25.49 0.09 55.41
C VAL A 3 25.23 0.32 53.91
N ALA A 4 24.93 -0.75 53.19
CA ALA A 4 24.62 -0.74 51.77
C ALA A 4 23.14 -0.38 51.56
N GLU A 5 22.87 0.70 50.84
CA GLU A 5 21.56 1.01 50.29
C GLU A 5 21.38 0.29 48.95
N THR A 6 20.52 -0.72 48.94
CA THR A 6 20.06 -1.40 47.72
C THR A 6 19.10 -0.51 46.93
N HIS A 7 19.57 0.04 45.81
CA HIS A 7 18.72 0.63 44.78
C HIS A 7 17.84 -0.46 44.14
N ARG A 8 16.54 -0.45 44.46
CA ARG A 8 15.53 -1.16 43.67
C ARG A 8 15.26 -0.36 42.39
N VAL A 9 15.73 -0.88 41.27
CA VAL A 9 15.29 -0.46 39.93
C VAL A 9 13.83 -0.86 39.78
N VAL A 10 12.94 0.13 39.75
CA VAL A 10 11.53 -0.06 39.42
C VAL A 10 11.43 -0.25 37.92
N HIS A 11 11.32 -1.50 37.46
CA HIS A 11 10.90 -1.80 36.10
C HIS A 11 9.44 -1.35 35.94
N HIS A 12 9.21 -0.25 35.22
CA HIS A 12 7.89 0.05 34.69
C HIS A 12 7.52 -1.05 33.68
N PRO A 13 6.40 -1.76 33.84
CA PRO A 13 5.90 -2.66 32.81
C PRO A 13 5.33 -1.77 31.71
N LEU A 14 6.11 -1.53 30.66
CA LEU A 14 5.50 -1.38 29.35
C LEU A 14 4.81 -2.71 29.09
N ASP A 15 3.49 -2.73 29.27
CA ASP A 15 2.64 -3.82 28.84
C ASP A 15 3.14 -4.31 27.49
N ARG A 16 3.41 -5.61 27.40
CA ARG A 16 3.65 -6.31 26.14
C ARG A 16 2.46 -6.02 25.23
N VAL A 17 2.55 -4.95 24.45
CA VAL A 17 1.71 -4.75 23.29
C VAL A 17 2.14 -5.86 22.35
N ILE A 18 1.42 -6.98 22.40
CA ILE A 18 1.63 -8.11 21.50
C ILE A 18 1.48 -7.51 20.10
N PRO A 19 2.57 -7.45 19.29
CA PRO A 19 2.49 -6.94 17.93
C PRO A 19 1.43 -7.75 17.21
N MET A 20 0.37 -7.09 16.74
CA MET A 20 -0.61 -7.80 15.94
C MET A 20 0.00 -7.97 14.55
N PRO A 21 -0.03 -9.17 13.95
CA PRO A 21 0.72 -9.43 12.73
C PRO A 21 0.01 -8.87 11.48
N HIS A 22 -0.67 -7.74 11.56
CA HIS A 22 -1.22 -7.08 10.37
C HIS A 22 -0.67 -5.67 10.24
N GLN A 23 -0.61 -5.20 9.02
CA GLN A 23 -0.11 -3.88 8.71
C GLN A 23 -1.26 -2.87 8.62
N GLU A 24 -0.97 -1.63 8.98
CA GLU A 24 -1.85 -0.48 8.94
C GLU A 24 -1.19 0.65 8.13
N ALA A 25 -2.01 1.55 7.60
CA ALA A 25 -1.55 2.71 6.84
C ALA A 25 -1.91 3.99 7.59
N LEU A 26 -0.91 4.81 7.92
CA LEU A 26 -1.09 6.15 8.48
C LEU A 26 -0.97 7.18 7.37
N THR A 27 -1.92 8.12 7.33
CA THR A 27 -1.81 9.34 6.52
C THR A 27 -2.10 10.52 7.43
N VAL A 28 -1.15 11.43 7.54
CA VAL A 28 -1.32 12.74 8.20
C VAL A 28 -1.28 13.79 7.11
N LEU A 29 -2.33 14.58 6.98
CA LEU A 29 -2.44 15.63 5.97
C LEU A 29 -2.65 16.97 6.67
N ALA A 30 -1.68 17.88 6.53
CA ALA A 30 -1.71 19.19 7.17
C ALA A 30 -1.59 20.31 6.15
N GLU A 31 -2.31 21.41 6.40
CA GLU A 31 -2.21 22.63 5.63
C GLU A 31 -0.89 23.36 5.95
N VAL A 32 -0.16 23.74 4.90
CA VAL A 32 1.08 24.51 5.03
C VAL A 32 0.72 25.98 5.22
N SER A 33 1.30 26.62 6.23
CA SER A 33 1.08 28.03 6.50
C SER A 33 1.52 28.92 5.33
N GLU A 34 0.83 30.05 5.16
CA GLU A 34 1.15 31.02 4.13
C GLU A 34 2.62 31.49 4.24
N GLY A 35 3.31 31.58 3.10
CA GLY A 35 4.72 31.95 3.04
C GLY A 35 5.73 30.87 3.48
N ARG A 36 5.29 29.74 4.02
CA ARG A 36 6.18 28.64 4.50
C ARG A 36 6.42 27.54 3.46
N LEU A 37 5.74 27.59 2.32
CA LEU A 37 5.85 26.57 1.26
C LEU A 37 7.26 26.43 0.70
N ALA A 38 7.93 27.55 0.40
CA ALA A 38 9.26 27.52 -0.21
C ALA A 38 10.32 26.93 0.74
N SER A 39 10.25 27.27 2.04
CA SER A 39 11.18 26.72 3.03
C SER A 39 10.92 25.24 3.29
N LEU A 40 9.64 24.82 3.34
CA LEU A 40 9.29 23.41 3.47
C LEU A 40 9.76 22.60 2.25
N ARG A 41 9.52 23.09 1.02
CA ARG A 41 9.99 22.44 -0.20
C ARG A 41 11.51 22.27 -0.20
N LYS A 42 12.25 23.28 0.25
CA LYS A 42 13.71 23.21 0.39
C LYS A 42 14.14 22.19 1.44
N LEU A 43 13.45 22.11 2.58
CA LEU A 43 13.73 21.13 3.63
C LEU A 43 13.52 19.69 3.14
N LEU A 44 12.43 19.44 2.41
CA LEU A 44 12.10 18.11 1.92
C LEU A 44 13.04 17.66 0.78
N GLY A 45 13.49 18.57 -0.08
CA GLY A 45 14.37 18.23 -1.20
C GLY A 45 13.69 17.30 -2.21
N ARG A 46 14.48 16.39 -2.80
CA ARG A 46 14.00 15.33 -3.71
C ARG A 46 14.52 13.96 -3.27
N ILE A 47 13.93 12.89 -3.80
CA ILE A 47 14.34 11.51 -3.51
C ILE A 47 15.85 11.26 -3.70
N PRO A 48 16.49 11.73 -4.79
CA PRO A 48 17.91 11.50 -5.02
C PRO A 48 18.82 12.05 -3.92
N ASP A 49 18.36 13.07 -3.20
CA ASP A 49 19.11 13.72 -2.13
C ASP A 49 19.19 12.86 -0.85
N HIS A 50 18.30 11.86 -0.72
CA HIS A 50 18.08 11.11 0.54
C HIS A 50 18.01 9.59 0.34
N VAL A 51 18.53 9.06 -0.78
CA VAL A 51 18.42 7.63 -1.15
C VAL A 51 19.00 6.70 -0.08
N GLU A 52 20.11 7.08 0.56
CA GLU A 52 20.67 6.26 1.64
C GLU A 52 19.94 6.51 2.96
N ARG A 53 19.71 7.79 3.27
CA ARG A 53 19.13 8.24 4.53
C ARG A 53 18.64 9.67 4.42
N TRP A 54 17.57 9.99 5.15
CA TRP A 54 17.16 11.37 5.39
C TRP A 54 17.50 11.79 6.82
N ASP A 55 18.36 12.80 6.99
CA ASP A 55 18.88 13.19 8.30
C ASP A 55 17.85 13.91 9.19
N VAL A 56 16.75 14.41 8.62
CA VAL A 56 15.72 15.16 9.35
C VAL A 56 14.85 14.23 10.18
N LEU A 57 14.47 13.07 9.64
CA LEU A 57 13.60 12.10 10.33
C LEU A 57 14.19 10.68 10.16
N PRO A 58 14.64 10.05 11.26
CA PRO A 58 15.33 8.75 11.21
C PRO A 58 14.33 7.59 11.04
N PHE A 59 13.78 7.41 9.83
CA PHE A 59 12.82 6.36 9.51
C PHE A 59 13.33 4.96 9.87
N GLU A 60 14.65 4.72 9.75
CA GLU A 60 15.29 3.44 10.05
C GLU A 60 15.18 3.02 11.53
N LYS A 61 14.93 3.98 12.42
CA LYS A 61 14.77 3.75 13.87
C LYS A 61 13.33 3.50 14.29
N LEU A 62 12.35 3.73 13.41
CA LEU A 62 10.94 3.51 13.70
C LEU A 62 10.63 2.03 13.53
N SER A 63 10.18 1.39 14.61
CA SER A 63 9.89 -0.03 14.59
C SER A 63 8.63 -0.31 13.78
N GLY A 64 8.60 -1.45 13.09
CA GLY A 64 7.45 -1.83 12.27
C GLY A 64 7.26 -1.03 10.99
N LEU A 65 8.12 -0.06 10.66
CA LEU A 65 7.97 0.75 9.44
C LEU A 65 8.39 -0.02 8.18
N HIS A 66 7.47 -0.19 7.23
CA HIS A 66 7.76 -0.78 5.92
C HIS A 66 8.17 0.29 4.90
N PHE A 67 7.33 1.31 4.74
CA PHE A 67 7.54 2.43 3.82
C PHE A 67 7.12 3.73 4.47
N ALA A 68 7.83 4.82 4.17
CA ALA A 68 7.40 6.17 4.51
C ALA A 68 7.58 7.11 3.32
N ARG A 69 6.75 8.14 3.23
CA ARG A 69 6.95 9.26 2.30
C ARG A 69 6.41 10.57 2.83
N LEU A 70 7.02 11.66 2.36
CA LEU A 70 6.50 13.02 2.49
C LEU A 70 6.17 13.55 1.11
N VAL A 71 4.94 14.03 0.96
CA VAL A 71 4.40 14.49 -0.32
C VAL A 71 3.94 15.93 -0.14
N LEU A 72 4.40 16.82 -1.02
CA LEU A 72 3.99 18.22 -1.02
C LEU A 72 2.96 18.45 -2.14
N PHE A 73 1.78 18.92 -1.76
CA PHE A 73 0.73 19.34 -2.68
C PHE A 73 0.76 20.86 -2.83
N ASP A 74 0.95 21.33 -4.06
CA ASP A 74 0.94 22.75 -4.37
C ASP A 74 -0.45 23.38 -4.22
N PRO A 75 -0.52 24.67 -3.85
CA PRO A 75 -1.78 25.38 -3.76
C PRO A 75 -2.41 25.46 -5.15
N THR A 76 -3.72 25.29 -5.22
CA THR A 76 -4.46 25.24 -6.48
C THR A 76 -5.89 25.74 -6.29
N ARG A 77 -6.74 25.55 -7.29
CA ARG A 77 -8.19 25.77 -7.19
C ARG A 77 -8.92 24.49 -7.52
N ASP A 78 -10.02 24.24 -6.82
CA ASP A 78 -10.92 23.14 -7.15
C ASP A 78 -11.72 23.43 -8.43
N LEU A 79 -12.61 22.50 -8.81
CA LEU A 79 -13.42 22.62 -10.02
C LEU A 79 -14.47 23.74 -9.96
N ASP A 80 -14.80 24.22 -8.75
CA ASP A 80 -15.72 25.35 -8.53
C ASP A 80 -14.95 26.68 -8.40
N GLY A 81 -13.62 26.67 -8.53
CA GLY A 81 -12.76 27.85 -8.44
C GLY A 81 -12.38 28.27 -7.02
N HIS A 82 -12.78 27.52 -5.99
CA HIS A 82 -12.40 27.78 -4.60
C HIS A 82 -10.91 27.49 -4.39
N PRO A 83 -10.20 28.33 -3.60
CA PRO A 83 -8.81 28.08 -3.28
C PRO A 83 -8.65 26.78 -2.49
N VAL A 84 -7.60 26.03 -2.84
CA VAL A 84 -7.11 24.87 -2.11
C VAL A 84 -5.68 25.22 -1.66
N PRO A 85 -5.42 25.30 -0.36
CA PRO A 85 -4.10 25.70 0.14
C PRO A 85 -3.07 24.62 -0.14
N ALA A 86 -1.79 24.97 0.01
CA ALA A 86 -0.71 24.00 -0.03
C ALA A 86 -0.84 23.03 1.15
N GLN A 87 -0.53 21.75 0.93
CA GLN A 87 -0.63 20.73 1.97
C GLN A 87 0.59 19.82 1.94
N VAL A 88 0.98 19.30 3.10
CA VAL A 88 1.98 18.25 3.22
C VAL A 88 1.33 16.99 3.78
N ALA A 89 1.64 15.85 3.17
CA ALA A 89 1.23 14.54 3.66
C ALA A 89 2.44 13.73 4.14
N LEU A 90 2.40 13.30 5.39
CA LEU A 90 3.22 12.18 5.87
C LEU A 90 2.42 10.90 5.70
N MET A 91 3.01 9.93 5.01
CA MET A 91 2.37 8.64 4.76
C MET A 91 3.30 7.52 5.20
N THR A 92 2.85 6.66 6.10
CA THR A 92 3.61 5.48 6.54
C THR A 92 2.79 4.21 6.38
N ASP A 93 3.44 3.11 6.01
CA ASP A 93 2.93 1.75 6.01
C ASP A 93 3.65 1.00 7.13
N VAL A 94 2.92 0.53 8.14
CA VAL A 94 3.51 0.08 9.42
C VAL A 94 2.87 -1.19 9.94
N ASP A 95 3.61 -1.91 10.77
CA ASP A 95 3.05 -2.98 11.59
C ASP A 95 2.12 -2.43 12.68
N ALA A 96 1.03 -3.16 12.95
CA ALA A 96 0.10 -2.81 14.00
C ALA A 96 0.74 -3.03 15.40
N PRO A 97 0.36 -2.20 16.39
CA PRO A 97 -0.70 -1.21 16.32
C PRO A 97 -0.20 0.19 15.96
N LEU A 98 -1.00 0.92 15.17
CA LEU A 98 -0.73 2.30 14.77
C LEU A 98 -0.43 3.26 15.93
N ARG A 99 -0.99 3.02 17.12
CA ARG A 99 -0.71 3.83 18.32
C ARG A 99 0.77 3.83 18.70
N ALA A 100 1.44 2.68 18.59
CA ALA A 100 2.86 2.55 18.93
C ALA A 100 3.70 3.35 17.92
N HIS A 101 3.35 3.28 16.64
CA HIS A 101 3.99 4.08 15.61
C HIS A 101 3.81 5.59 15.82
N LEU A 102 2.62 6.04 16.21
CA LEU A 102 2.39 7.46 16.55
C LEU A 102 3.23 7.92 17.75
N ASP A 103 3.40 7.05 18.76
CA ASP A 103 4.27 7.34 19.91
C ASP A 103 5.74 7.41 19.48
N GLU A 104 6.20 6.55 18.59
CA GLU A 104 7.56 6.61 18.04
C GLU A 104 7.80 7.85 17.17
N LEU A 105 6.85 8.24 16.32
CA LEU A 105 6.93 9.49 15.56
C LEU A 105 7.03 10.71 16.50
N ALA A 106 6.29 10.72 17.59
CA ALA A 106 6.30 11.81 18.57
C ALA A 106 7.56 11.85 19.47
N THR A 107 8.25 10.71 19.62
CA THR A 107 9.43 10.54 20.47
C THR A 107 10.72 10.45 19.66
N ILE A 108 10.97 9.32 18.99
CA ILE A 108 12.15 9.04 18.17
C ILE A 108 12.23 9.99 16.96
N GLY A 109 11.08 10.23 16.32
CA GLY A 109 10.98 11.15 15.18
C GLY A 109 10.74 12.61 15.55
N GLY A 110 10.72 12.95 16.85
CA GLY A 110 10.19 14.22 17.35
C GLY A 110 10.77 15.47 16.67
N ASP A 111 12.10 15.54 16.55
CA ASP A 111 12.79 16.66 15.91
C ASP A 111 12.45 16.78 14.43
N GLY A 112 12.28 15.65 13.73
CA GLY A 112 11.87 15.63 12.32
C GLY A 112 10.41 16.02 12.13
N ILE A 113 9.52 15.60 13.05
CA ILE A 113 8.13 16.04 13.07
C ILE A 113 8.05 17.55 13.31
N ASP A 114 8.85 18.09 14.23
CA ASP A 114 8.93 19.54 14.47
C ASP A 114 9.46 20.28 13.23
N ALA A 115 10.54 19.79 12.62
CA ALA A 115 11.14 20.40 11.44
C ALA A 115 10.13 20.52 10.28
N VAL A 116 9.36 19.46 10.02
CA VAL A 116 8.35 19.44 8.94
C VAL A 116 7.12 20.24 9.34
N PHE A 117 6.45 19.87 10.43
CA PHE A 117 5.11 20.36 10.74
C PHE A 117 5.09 21.74 11.39
N SER A 118 6.23 22.29 11.85
CA SER A 118 6.32 23.73 12.20
C SER A 118 6.06 24.67 11.01
N HIS A 119 5.98 24.14 9.79
CA HIS A 119 5.54 24.86 8.59
C HIS A 119 4.01 24.83 8.40
N CYS A 120 3.27 24.12 9.26
CA CYS A 120 1.85 23.86 9.09
C CYS A 120 0.98 24.67 10.05
N VAL A 121 -0.23 24.96 9.60
CA VAL A 121 -1.25 25.67 10.38
C VAL A 121 -1.59 24.85 11.63
N GLY A 122 -1.55 25.49 12.80
CA GLY A 122 -1.93 24.87 14.07
C GLY A 122 -0.88 23.97 14.71
N TYR A 123 0.33 23.88 14.17
CA TYR A 123 1.43 23.16 14.84
C TYR A 123 1.98 23.98 16.03
N PRO A 124 2.28 23.35 17.19
CA PRO A 124 2.87 24.06 18.32
C PRO A 124 4.29 24.53 17.99
N GLY A 125 4.67 25.74 18.43
CA GLY A 125 6.02 26.26 18.18
C GLY A 125 7.13 25.41 18.80
N THR A 126 6.98 25.04 20.07
CA THR A 126 7.86 24.08 20.77
C THR A 126 6.99 22.94 21.30
N ALA A 127 6.88 21.86 20.53
CA ALA A 127 5.95 20.78 20.84
C ALA A 127 6.55 19.77 21.82
N SER A 128 5.86 19.50 22.92
CA SER A 128 6.07 18.30 23.73
C SER A 128 5.62 17.04 22.98
N MET A 129 6.04 15.85 23.44
CA MET A 129 5.60 14.57 22.86
C MET A 129 4.06 14.49 22.75
N SER A 130 3.32 14.92 23.78
CA SER A 130 1.86 14.89 23.78
C SER A 130 1.25 15.82 22.74
N GLU A 131 1.85 17.00 22.53
CA GLU A 131 1.38 17.96 21.53
C GLU A 131 1.67 17.48 20.11
N ARG A 132 2.85 16.89 19.85
CA ARG A 132 3.16 16.24 18.56
C ARG A 132 2.13 15.16 18.24
N ARG A 133 1.89 14.26 19.21
CA ARG A 133 0.92 13.18 19.06
C ARG A 133 -0.50 13.71 18.82
N ALA A 134 -0.92 14.74 19.56
CA ALA A 134 -2.22 15.37 19.39
C ALA A 134 -2.36 15.98 17.98
N PHE A 135 -1.33 16.65 17.49
CA PHE A 135 -1.32 17.21 16.13
C PHE A 135 -1.44 16.11 15.06
N LEU A 136 -0.63 15.05 15.15
CA LEU A 136 -0.67 13.94 14.19
C LEU A 136 -2.04 13.24 14.17
N LEU A 137 -2.68 13.06 15.33
CA LEU A 137 -4.02 12.49 15.44
C LEU A 137 -5.10 13.42 14.86
N ALA A 138 -5.02 14.72 15.15
CA ALA A 138 -5.97 15.71 14.64
C ALA A 138 -5.93 15.85 13.11
N HIS A 139 -4.77 15.63 12.51
CA HIS A 139 -4.54 15.69 11.06
C HIS A 139 -4.54 14.31 10.39
N GLN A 140 -4.90 13.26 11.12
CA GLN A 140 -5.00 11.92 10.55
C GLN A 140 -6.17 11.84 9.58
N VAL A 141 -5.89 11.43 8.34
CA VAL A 141 -6.91 11.17 7.33
C VAL A 141 -6.98 9.67 7.07
N LYS A 142 -8.16 9.08 7.27
CA LYS A 142 -8.37 7.66 6.98
C LYS A 142 -8.41 7.42 5.47
N ALA A 143 -7.69 6.41 5.01
CA ALA A 143 -7.83 5.92 3.64
C ALA A 143 -9.27 5.41 3.41
N ALA A 144 -9.86 5.82 2.29
CA ALA A 144 -11.17 5.34 1.86
C ALA A 144 -11.12 3.88 1.42
N ALA A 145 -9.97 3.43 0.92
CA ALA A 145 -9.62 2.04 0.67
C ALA A 145 -8.09 1.88 0.79
N ALA A 146 -7.63 0.69 1.19
CA ALA A 146 -6.20 0.37 1.24
C ALA A 146 -5.92 -1.08 0.85
N HIS A 147 -4.97 -1.27 -0.05
CA HIS A 147 -4.43 -2.57 -0.43
C HIS A 147 -3.07 -2.80 0.24
N ILE A 148 -2.90 -4.01 0.74
CA ILE A 148 -1.67 -4.52 1.35
C ILE A 148 -1.43 -5.87 0.70
N ASN A 149 -0.30 -6.03 0.02
CA ASN A 149 0.00 -7.22 -0.79
C ASN A 149 -0.20 -8.50 0.04
N ARG A 150 0.57 -8.65 1.12
CA ARG A 150 0.49 -9.79 2.03
C ARG A 150 0.25 -9.31 3.45
N ARG A 151 -1.03 -9.28 3.82
CA ARG A 151 -1.44 -9.09 5.21
C ARG A 151 -0.89 -10.23 6.05
N GLY A 152 -0.35 -9.96 7.23
CA GLY A 152 0.22 -11.03 8.06
C GLY A 152 1.73 -10.97 8.29
N ARG A 153 2.43 -9.95 7.76
CA ARG A 153 3.89 -10.01 7.59
C ARG A 153 4.56 -8.77 8.12
N SER A 154 5.23 -8.91 9.25
CA SER A 154 5.98 -7.81 9.84
C SER A 154 7.24 -7.46 9.06
N VAL A 155 7.72 -6.23 9.21
CA VAL A 155 9.00 -5.81 8.63
C VAL A 155 10.16 -6.68 9.16
N SER A 156 10.10 -7.06 10.43
CA SER A 156 11.10 -7.93 11.06
C SER A 156 11.12 -9.31 10.42
N GLN A 157 9.93 -9.88 10.18
CA GLN A 157 9.78 -11.18 9.53
C GLN A 157 10.28 -11.14 8.09
N ILE A 158 9.96 -10.10 7.32
CA ILE A 158 10.45 -9.94 5.94
C ILE A 158 11.98 -9.95 5.90
N ARG A 159 12.63 -9.16 6.78
CA ARG A 159 14.09 -9.10 6.86
C ARG A 159 14.71 -10.43 7.31
N GLN A 160 14.09 -11.11 8.26
CA GLN A 160 14.53 -12.42 8.74
C GLN A 160 14.39 -13.50 7.67
N GLU A 161 13.29 -13.51 6.93
CA GLU A 161 13.03 -14.46 5.82
C GLU A 161 13.96 -14.21 4.62
N ASP A 162 14.33 -12.94 4.35
CA ASP A 162 15.40 -12.61 3.38
C ASP A 162 16.77 -13.16 3.81
N ARG A 163 17.16 -12.91 5.06
CA ARG A 163 18.41 -13.46 5.59
C ARG A 163 18.42 -14.99 5.52
N LEU A 164 17.34 -15.64 5.96
CA LEU A 164 17.20 -17.09 5.91
C LEU A 164 17.43 -17.64 4.50
N GLN A 165 16.81 -17.02 3.49
CA GLN A 165 16.97 -17.44 2.11
C GLN A 165 18.44 -17.33 1.64
N ARG A 166 19.12 -16.23 1.96
CA ARG A 166 20.53 -16.03 1.58
C ARG A 166 21.46 -17.04 2.23
N GLU A 167 21.24 -17.34 3.51
CA GLU A 167 22.04 -18.33 4.24
C GLU A 167 21.82 -19.75 3.70
N ILE A 168 20.56 -20.13 3.39
CA ILE A 168 20.27 -21.43 2.79
C ILE A 168 20.89 -21.54 1.39
N ASN A 169 20.81 -20.50 0.56
CA ASN A 169 21.47 -20.51 -0.75
C ASN A 169 22.98 -20.68 -0.61
N THR A 170 23.62 -19.96 0.32
CA THR A 170 25.06 -20.10 0.58
C THR A 170 25.41 -21.53 0.98
N PHE A 171 24.58 -22.17 1.81
CA PHE A 171 24.74 -23.58 2.16
C PHE A 171 24.58 -24.52 0.95
N LEU A 172 23.57 -24.28 0.12
CA LEU A 172 23.31 -25.09 -1.07
C LEU A 172 24.42 -24.95 -2.13
N ASP A 173 24.94 -23.74 -2.34
CA ASP A 173 26.00 -23.45 -3.30
C ASP A 173 27.37 -24.01 -2.86
N GLY A 174 27.58 -24.16 -1.55
CA GLY A 174 28.81 -24.72 -0.98
C GLY A 174 28.85 -26.24 -0.90
N GLY A 175 27.73 -26.94 -1.10
CA GLY A 175 27.61 -28.39 -0.93
C GLY A 175 27.44 -29.15 -2.26
N ASP A 176 27.99 -30.37 -2.34
CA ASP A 176 27.70 -31.29 -3.46
C ASP A 176 26.40 -32.07 -3.17
N LEU A 177 25.27 -31.39 -3.36
CA LEU A 177 23.93 -31.93 -3.09
C LEU A 177 23.17 -32.34 -4.35
N GLY A 178 23.74 -32.10 -5.54
CA GLY A 178 23.07 -32.27 -6.84
C GLY A 178 22.73 -33.72 -7.18
N SER A 179 23.44 -34.69 -6.60
CA SER A 179 23.20 -36.13 -6.79
C SER A 179 22.21 -36.74 -5.77
N LEU A 180 21.75 -35.96 -4.79
CA LEU A 180 20.87 -36.45 -3.74
C LEU A 180 19.40 -36.46 -4.18
N ASP A 181 18.64 -37.38 -3.58
CA ASP A 181 17.18 -37.39 -3.72
C ASP A 181 16.59 -36.10 -3.13
N PRO A 182 15.49 -35.55 -3.68
CA PRO A 182 14.87 -34.30 -3.22
C PRO A 182 14.57 -34.29 -1.71
N GLY A 183 14.10 -35.42 -1.16
CA GLY A 183 13.84 -35.55 0.28
C GLY A 183 15.09 -35.39 1.13
N LYS A 184 16.24 -35.93 0.68
CA LYS A 184 17.52 -35.81 1.39
C LYS A 184 18.07 -34.39 1.34
N ILE A 185 17.94 -33.70 0.20
CA ILE A 185 18.31 -32.28 0.08
C ILE A 185 17.49 -31.44 1.07
N LYS A 186 16.17 -31.67 1.12
CA LYS A 186 15.31 -30.97 2.08
C LYS A 186 15.71 -31.26 3.52
N SER A 187 15.96 -32.53 3.88
CA SER A 187 16.43 -32.88 5.22
C SER A 187 17.72 -32.14 5.57
N ALA A 188 18.70 -32.10 4.66
CA ALA A 188 19.95 -31.37 4.86
C ALA A 188 19.73 -29.87 5.10
N ILE A 189 18.80 -29.23 4.36
CA ILE A 189 18.43 -27.82 4.59
C ILE A 189 17.80 -27.65 5.99
N VAL A 190 16.88 -28.54 6.38
CA VAL A 190 16.21 -28.47 7.69
C VAL A 190 17.20 -28.67 8.83
N ASP A 191 18.16 -29.58 8.68
CA ASP A 191 19.21 -29.84 9.65
C ASP A 191 20.16 -28.64 9.75
N PHE A 192 20.58 -28.05 8.62
CA PHE A 192 21.37 -26.81 8.60
C PHE A 192 20.67 -25.66 9.35
N VAL A 193 19.37 -25.46 9.14
CA VAL A 193 18.59 -24.43 9.84
C VAL A 193 18.44 -24.76 11.33
N ARG A 194 18.29 -26.05 11.68
CA ARG A 194 18.16 -26.50 13.07
C ARG A 194 19.45 -26.31 13.86
N ASP A 195 20.59 -26.58 13.25
CA ASP A 195 21.90 -26.52 13.90
C ASP A 195 22.43 -25.09 14.07
N ARG A 196 21.73 -24.09 13.53
CA ARG A 196 22.03 -22.66 13.66
C ARG A 196 21.01 -21.93 14.53
N GLU A 197 21.43 -21.55 15.74
CA GLU A 197 20.59 -20.83 16.71
C GLU A 197 19.95 -19.55 16.13
N ASP A 198 20.64 -18.87 15.22
CA ASP A 198 20.17 -17.63 14.60
C ASP A 198 19.14 -17.84 13.48
N LEU A 199 18.91 -19.09 13.06
CA LEU A 199 17.94 -19.49 12.03
C LEU A 199 16.83 -20.41 12.56
N THR A 200 16.98 -21.02 13.73
CA THR A 200 16.03 -22.02 14.27
C THR A 200 14.59 -21.50 14.37
N TRP A 201 14.40 -20.19 14.58
CA TRP A 201 13.09 -19.52 14.58
C TRP A 201 12.27 -19.80 13.30
N ALA A 202 12.94 -20.07 12.17
CA ALA A 202 12.31 -20.32 10.88
C ALA A 202 11.56 -21.66 10.80
N LEU A 203 11.91 -22.61 11.67
CA LEU A 203 11.23 -23.91 11.76
C LEU A 203 9.84 -23.79 12.39
N GLU A 204 9.62 -22.76 13.21
CA GLU A 204 8.31 -22.46 13.76
C GLU A 204 7.41 -21.79 12.70
N PRO A 205 6.16 -22.25 12.53
CA PRO A 205 5.20 -21.61 11.64
C PRO A 205 5.03 -20.13 11.97
N ALA A 206 4.89 -19.29 10.93
CA ALA A 206 4.65 -17.87 11.13
C ALA A 206 3.37 -17.62 11.95
N GLU A 207 3.45 -16.69 12.91
CA GLU A 207 2.29 -16.29 13.69
C GLU A 207 1.22 -15.68 12.78
N GLY A 208 0.00 -16.21 12.86
CA GLY A 208 -1.13 -15.67 12.13
C GLY A 208 -1.87 -14.59 12.92
N PRO A 209 -2.74 -13.79 12.27
CA PRO A 209 -3.62 -12.85 12.97
C PRO A 209 -4.40 -13.54 14.09
N SER A 210 -4.59 -12.83 15.20
CA SER A 210 -5.27 -13.34 16.39
C SER A 210 -6.67 -13.87 16.07
N LEU A 211 -7.15 -14.82 16.88
CA LEU A 211 -8.50 -15.39 16.70
C LEU A 211 -9.59 -14.32 16.75
N LEU A 212 -9.45 -13.32 17.64
CA LEU A 212 -10.36 -12.17 17.73
C LEU A 212 -10.37 -11.35 16.44
N TRP A 213 -9.20 -11.10 15.86
CA TRP A 213 -9.11 -10.40 14.58
C TRP A 213 -9.78 -11.21 13.47
N ARG A 214 -9.48 -12.51 13.36
CA ARG A 214 -10.11 -13.41 12.37
C ARG A 214 -11.62 -13.45 12.51
N ALA A 215 -12.14 -13.49 13.74
CA ALA A 215 -13.57 -13.46 14.02
C ALA A 215 -14.20 -12.11 13.62
N LYS A 216 -13.55 -10.99 13.94
CA LYS A 216 -13.98 -9.65 13.53
C LYS A 216 -14.02 -9.50 12.00
N GLU A 217 -12.99 -9.98 11.31
CA GLU A 217 -12.94 -9.98 9.84
C GLU A 217 -14.03 -10.88 9.23
N ALA A 218 -14.23 -12.07 9.79
CA ALA A 218 -15.29 -12.98 9.34
C ALA A 218 -16.68 -12.36 9.54
N LEU A 219 -16.96 -11.80 10.71
CA LEU A 219 -18.20 -11.10 11.00
C LEU A 219 -18.41 -9.95 10.01
N HIS A 220 -17.41 -9.09 9.81
CA HIS A 220 -17.49 -7.99 8.85
C HIS A 220 -17.76 -8.49 7.43
N LYS A 221 -17.05 -9.54 7.00
CA LYS A 221 -17.20 -10.12 5.67
C LYS A 221 -18.63 -10.62 5.43
N TYR A 222 -19.14 -11.47 6.32
CA TYR A 222 -20.44 -12.11 6.15
C TYR A 222 -21.59 -11.17 6.45
N PHE A 223 -21.46 -10.25 7.41
CA PHE A 223 -22.46 -9.23 7.68
C PHE A 223 -22.82 -8.44 6.42
N TRP A 224 -21.81 -7.92 5.70
CA TRP A 224 -22.07 -7.14 4.48
C TRP A 224 -22.59 -7.98 3.32
N ILE A 225 -22.17 -9.23 3.19
CA ILE A 225 -22.73 -10.16 2.18
C ILE A 225 -24.22 -10.39 2.44
N VAL A 226 -24.57 -10.72 3.69
CA VAL A 226 -25.96 -10.99 4.09
C VAL A 226 -26.79 -9.71 3.97
N ALA A 227 -26.28 -8.57 4.44
CA ALA A 227 -26.97 -7.29 4.31
C ALA A 227 -27.27 -6.94 2.85
N LEU A 228 -26.27 -7.09 1.96
CA LEU A 228 -26.45 -6.83 0.53
C LEU A 228 -27.48 -7.80 -0.09
N ALA A 229 -27.41 -9.09 0.24
CA ALA A 229 -28.35 -10.09 -0.26
C ALA A 229 -29.78 -9.81 0.22
N VAL A 230 -29.97 -9.52 1.50
CA VAL A 230 -31.28 -9.21 2.09
C VAL A 230 -31.87 -7.96 1.46
N VAL A 231 -31.09 -6.87 1.35
CA VAL A 231 -31.56 -5.63 0.71
C VAL A 231 -31.91 -5.87 -0.76
N THR A 232 -31.09 -6.63 -1.49
CA THR A 232 -31.33 -6.92 -2.91
C THR A 232 -32.61 -7.73 -3.11
N VAL A 233 -32.85 -8.75 -2.28
CA VAL A 233 -34.05 -9.59 -2.38
C VAL A 233 -35.29 -8.83 -1.91
N ALA A 234 -35.23 -8.15 -0.77
CA ALA A 234 -36.36 -7.42 -0.20
C ALA A 234 -36.83 -6.25 -1.08
N PHE A 235 -35.90 -5.61 -1.80
CA PHE A 235 -36.16 -4.43 -2.62
C PHE A 235 -35.85 -4.65 -4.10
N LEU A 236 -35.93 -5.89 -4.60
CA LEU A 236 -35.50 -6.26 -5.96
C LEU A 236 -36.04 -5.33 -7.06
N PRO A 237 -37.36 -4.99 -7.12
CA PRO A 237 -37.87 -4.09 -8.15
C PRO A 237 -37.25 -2.69 -8.08
N LEU A 238 -37.06 -2.16 -6.87
CA LEU A 238 -36.44 -0.85 -6.65
C LEU A 238 -34.95 -0.86 -6.99
N VAL A 239 -34.25 -1.96 -6.68
CA VAL A 239 -32.84 -2.12 -7.05
C VAL A 239 -32.69 -2.16 -8.56
N VAL A 240 -33.51 -2.94 -9.28
CA VAL A 240 -33.47 -3.00 -10.75
C VAL A 240 -33.78 -1.64 -11.36
N LEU A 241 -34.83 -0.96 -10.89
CA LEU A 241 -35.18 0.39 -11.34
C LEU A 241 -34.06 1.39 -11.05
N GLY A 242 -33.48 1.34 -9.85
CA GLY A 242 -32.39 2.21 -9.42
C GLY A 242 -31.12 2.00 -10.23
N LEU A 243 -30.77 0.75 -10.56
CA LEU A 243 -29.65 0.42 -11.46
C LEU A 243 -29.91 0.91 -12.89
N GLY A 244 -31.14 0.80 -13.39
CA GLY A 244 -31.54 1.36 -14.68
C GLY A 244 -31.38 2.88 -14.73
N LEU A 245 -31.90 3.59 -13.72
CA LEU A 245 -31.75 5.05 -13.61
C LEU A 245 -30.28 5.45 -13.44
N PHE A 246 -29.53 4.73 -12.59
CA PHE A 246 -28.10 4.94 -12.41
C PHE A 246 -27.36 4.80 -13.74
N ALA A 247 -27.63 3.75 -14.51
CA ALA A 247 -27.00 3.53 -15.82
C ALA A 247 -27.34 4.66 -16.80
N LEU A 248 -28.59 5.14 -16.83
CA LEU A 248 -28.98 6.26 -17.69
C LEU A 248 -28.23 7.56 -17.33
N VAL A 249 -28.20 7.91 -16.03
CA VAL A 249 -27.51 9.11 -15.55
C VAL A 249 -26.00 9.00 -15.74
N LEU A 250 -25.43 7.81 -15.49
CA LEU A 250 -24.02 7.52 -15.76
C LEU A 250 -23.69 7.74 -17.25
N ARG A 251 -24.50 7.16 -18.15
CA ARG A 251 -24.31 7.31 -19.60
C ARG A 251 -24.49 8.74 -20.06
N TYR A 252 -25.40 9.50 -19.46
CA TYR A 252 -25.52 10.93 -19.71
C TYR A 252 -24.21 11.65 -19.35
N HIS A 253 -23.69 11.47 -18.15
CA HIS A 253 -22.43 12.13 -17.76
C HIS A 253 -21.24 11.67 -18.61
N GLU A 254 -21.07 10.36 -18.87
CA GLU A 254 -19.96 9.84 -19.68
C GLU A 254 -19.94 10.40 -21.12
N LYS A 255 -21.09 10.78 -21.67
CA LYS A 255 -21.18 11.42 -23.00
C LYS A 255 -20.80 12.91 -22.98
N HIS A 256 -21.02 13.59 -21.85
CA HIS A 256 -20.78 15.03 -21.72
C HIS A 256 -19.43 15.37 -21.08
N ASP A 257 -18.84 14.42 -20.35
CA ASP A 257 -17.51 14.58 -19.75
C ASP A 257 -16.46 14.83 -20.84
N GLN A 258 -15.62 15.84 -20.60
CA GLN A 258 -14.51 16.19 -21.47
C GLN A 258 -13.20 15.65 -20.88
N PRO A 259 -12.49 14.77 -21.60
CA PRO A 259 -11.14 14.38 -21.21
C PRO A 259 -10.19 15.58 -21.24
N ASP A 260 -9.25 15.59 -20.31
CA ASP A 260 -8.13 16.53 -20.37
C ASP A 260 -7.11 16.01 -21.39
N THR A 261 -6.80 16.85 -22.37
CA THR A 261 -5.88 16.54 -23.45
C THR A 261 -4.55 17.27 -23.29
N ARG A 262 -4.34 17.99 -22.19
CA ARG A 262 -3.07 18.66 -21.87
C ARG A 262 -2.00 17.63 -21.52
N ALA A 263 -0.75 17.98 -21.79
CA ALA A 263 0.42 17.25 -21.33
C ALA A 263 1.10 18.03 -20.20
N ALA A 264 1.79 17.32 -19.32
CA ALA A 264 2.68 17.96 -18.37
C ALA A 264 3.86 18.60 -19.10
N ALA A 265 4.44 19.64 -18.50
CA ALA A 265 5.66 20.25 -19.00
C ALA A 265 6.79 19.20 -19.07
N PRO A 266 7.60 19.17 -20.15
CA PRO A 266 8.68 18.19 -20.27
C PRO A 266 9.64 18.16 -19.08
N ASP A 267 9.93 19.31 -18.48
CA ASP A 267 10.77 19.41 -17.27
C ASP A 267 10.15 18.72 -16.06
N ALA A 268 8.84 18.84 -15.86
CA ALA A 268 8.15 18.16 -14.77
C ALA A 268 8.19 16.64 -14.97
N VAL A 269 7.97 16.17 -16.21
CA VAL A 269 8.07 14.74 -16.55
C VAL A 269 9.49 14.21 -16.31
N ARG A 270 10.51 14.98 -16.69
CA ARG A 270 11.91 14.64 -16.38
C ARG A 270 12.15 14.56 -14.88
N ALA A 271 11.69 15.54 -14.12
CA ALA A 271 11.85 15.54 -12.67
C ALA A 271 11.22 14.30 -12.00
N TYR A 272 10.05 13.84 -12.45
CA TYR A 272 9.48 12.58 -11.91
C TYR A 272 10.35 11.37 -12.24
N ARG A 273 10.85 11.26 -13.49
CA ARG A 273 11.72 10.15 -13.90
C ARG A 273 13.06 10.14 -13.15
N ASP A 274 13.61 11.32 -12.91
CA ASP A 274 14.84 11.49 -12.14
C ASP A 274 14.64 11.11 -10.66
N ASP A 275 13.41 10.99 -10.17
CA ASP A 275 13.06 10.55 -8.80
C ASP A 275 12.67 9.05 -8.75
N GLU A 276 12.85 8.29 -9.83
CA GLU A 276 12.51 6.86 -9.97
C GLU A 276 13.76 5.96 -10.06
N ASP A 277 13.57 4.66 -9.89
CA ASP A 277 14.52 3.57 -10.16
C ASP A 277 15.78 3.51 -9.26
N TYR A 278 15.67 4.01 -8.02
CA TYR A 278 16.74 3.90 -7.00
C TYR A 278 16.80 2.55 -6.29
N TRP A 279 15.69 1.83 -6.24
CA TRP A 279 15.52 0.55 -5.53
C TRP A 279 14.78 -0.46 -6.41
N ALA A 280 14.56 -1.68 -5.92
CA ALA A 280 13.73 -2.68 -6.62
C ALA A 280 12.25 -2.25 -6.76
N HIS A 281 11.86 -1.22 -6.00
CA HIS A 281 10.53 -0.63 -5.99
C HIS A 281 10.60 0.83 -6.45
N ASN A 282 9.44 1.34 -6.84
CA ASN A 282 9.15 2.74 -7.03
C ASN A 282 7.92 3.19 -6.25
N GLN A 283 7.72 4.50 -6.25
CA GLN A 283 6.58 5.16 -5.65
C GLN A 283 5.83 5.98 -6.68
N ILE A 284 4.52 6.15 -6.48
CA ILE A 284 3.76 7.18 -7.18
C ILE A 284 2.72 7.79 -6.25
N VAL A 285 2.43 9.07 -6.45
CA VAL A 285 1.22 9.74 -5.95
C VAL A 285 0.52 10.43 -7.10
N ALA A 286 -0.71 10.04 -7.38
CA ALA A 286 -1.58 10.69 -8.35
C ALA A 286 -2.73 11.38 -7.61
N VAL A 287 -2.92 12.68 -7.83
CA VAL A 287 -3.91 13.53 -7.18
C VAL A 287 -4.80 14.22 -8.21
N GLY A 288 -6.09 14.33 -7.89
CA GLY A 288 -7.03 15.05 -8.73
C GLY A 288 -8.30 15.42 -7.98
N PHE A 289 -9.10 16.30 -8.61
CA PHE A 289 -10.42 16.63 -8.12
C PHE A 289 -11.46 15.65 -8.64
N LEU A 290 -12.46 15.36 -7.81
CA LEU A 290 -13.65 14.61 -8.18
C LEU A 290 -14.65 15.55 -8.85
N LYS A 291 -15.28 15.08 -9.92
CA LYS A 291 -16.37 15.79 -10.63
C LYS A 291 -17.49 16.13 -9.64
N PRO A 292 -18.08 17.33 -9.72
CA PRO A 292 -19.07 17.80 -8.75
C PRO A 292 -20.42 17.07 -8.89
N GLY A 293 -21.29 17.25 -7.89
CA GLY A 293 -22.66 16.74 -7.89
C GLY A 293 -22.88 15.51 -7.00
N SER A 294 -24.12 15.36 -6.52
CA SER A 294 -24.54 14.27 -5.62
C SER A 294 -24.36 12.89 -6.25
N PHE A 295 -24.65 12.76 -7.55
CA PHE A 295 -24.47 11.52 -8.31
C PHE A 295 -23.01 11.04 -8.26
N ARG A 296 -22.04 11.91 -8.59
CA ARG A 296 -20.61 11.59 -8.59
C ARG A 296 -20.09 11.30 -7.19
N ARG A 297 -20.55 12.06 -6.19
CA ARG A 297 -20.21 11.82 -4.78
C ARG A 297 -20.72 10.47 -4.29
N LEU A 298 -21.97 10.11 -4.59
CA LEU A 298 -22.55 8.82 -4.21
C LEU A 298 -21.81 7.68 -4.92
N THR A 299 -21.62 7.80 -6.24
CA THR A 299 -20.92 6.82 -7.07
C THR A 299 -19.52 6.54 -6.55
N THR A 300 -18.72 7.59 -6.36
CA THR A 300 -17.34 7.45 -5.86
C THR A 300 -17.31 6.90 -4.44
N THR A 301 -18.29 7.24 -3.58
CA THR A 301 -18.38 6.69 -2.22
C THR A 301 -18.69 5.20 -2.24
N ALA A 302 -19.67 4.79 -3.05
CA ALA A 302 -20.02 3.39 -3.22
C ALA A 302 -18.83 2.59 -3.78
N ILE A 303 -18.16 3.09 -4.81
CA ILE A 303 -17.02 2.40 -5.44
C ILE A 303 -15.83 2.28 -4.49
N LEU A 304 -15.49 3.34 -3.74
CA LEU A 304 -14.40 3.26 -2.76
C LEU A 304 -14.75 2.32 -1.60
N PHE A 305 -16.01 2.29 -1.15
CA PHE A 305 -16.47 1.31 -0.17
C PHE A 305 -16.34 -0.13 -0.68
N LEU A 306 -16.76 -0.39 -1.92
CA LEU A 306 -16.60 -1.70 -2.57
C LEU A 306 -15.12 -2.06 -2.75
N THR A 307 -14.28 -1.07 -3.07
CA THR A 307 -12.82 -1.24 -3.20
C THR A 307 -12.18 -1.59 -1.86
N ASP A 308 -12.55 -0.92 -0.76
CA ASP A 308 -12.09 -1.26 0.59
C ASP A 308 -12.51 -2.69 0.97
N TYR A 309 -13.77 -3.04 0.71
CA TYR A 309 -14.27 -4.39 0.96
C TYR A 309 -13.49 -5.44 0.15
N ALA A 310 -13.30 -5.20 -1.15
CA ALA A 310 -12.60 -6.12 -2.05
C ALA A 310 -11.12 -6.28 -1.66
N THR A 311 -10.41 -5.17 -1.41
CA THR A 311 -9.00 -5.21 -0.98
C THR A 311 -8.80 -5.88 0.37
N ARG A 312 -9.78 -5.80 1.27
CA ARG A 312 -9.74 -6.44 2.58
C ARG A 312 -10.07 -7.93 2.55
N HIS A 313 -11.06 -8.35 1.76
CA HIS A 313 -11.64 -9.71 1.83
C HIS A 313 -11.37 -10.60 0.62
N ILE A 314 -11.05 -10.01 -0.54
CA ILE A 314 -10.87 -10.72 -1.82
C ILE A 314 -9.40 -10.68 -2.23
N TYR A 315 -8.83 -9.47 -2.33
CA TYR A 315 -7.46 -9.18 -2.77
C TYR A 315 -6.50 -9.03 -1.58
N ASN A 316 -6.48 -10.03 -0.69
CA ASN A 316 -5.69 -10.04 0.53
C ASN A 316 -4.57 -11.09 0.55
N ARG A 317 -4.25 -11.67 -0.62
CA ARG A 317 -3.24 -12.73 -0.81
C ARG A 317 -2.32 -12.46 -2.00
N GLY A 318 -1.61 -11.35 -1.94
CA GLY A 318 -0.49 -11.04 -2.83
C GLY A 318 -0.85 -10.64 -4.25
N THR A 319 -2.10 -10.24 -4.49
CA THR A 319 -2.55 -9.75 -5.79
C THR A 319 -3.67 -8.73 -5.65
N LEU A 320 -3.74 -7.79 -6.60
CA LEU A 320 -4.84 -6.87 -6.80
C LEU A 320 -5.24 -6.89 -8.28
N SER A 321 -6.34 -7.58 -8.62
CA SER A 321 -6.78 -7.74 -10.01
C SER A 321 -5.67 -8.27 -10.95
N GLY A 322 -5.01 -9.35 -10.55
CA GLY A 322 -3.86 -9.92 -11.28
C GLY A 322 -2.51 -9.20 -11.10
N LEU A 323 -2.48 -8.02 -10.48
CA LEU A 323 -1.25 -7.28 -10.18
C LEU A 323 -0.61 -7.83 -8.92
N ASN A 324 0.57 -8.45 -9.06
CA ASN A 324 1.32 -8.96 -7.92
C ASN A 324 2.42 -8.01 -7.45
N THR A 325 2.72 -6.95 -8.19
CA THR A 325 3.85 -6.02 -7.98
C THR A 325 3.58 -4.90 -6.96
N ILE A 326 2.35 -4.72 -6.49
CA ILE A 326 1.99 -3.64 -5.56
C ILE A 326 2.26 -4.08 -4.13
N HIS A 327 3.14 -3.40 -3.40
CA HIS A 327 3.35 -3.64 -1.96
C HIS A 327 2.21 -3.08 -1.13
N PHE A 328 1.97 -1.78 -1.29
CA PHE A 328 0.95 -1.01 -0.59
C PHE A 328 0.32 -0.02 -1.56
N ALA A 329 -0.99 0.13 -1.49
CA ALA A 329 -1.69 1.20 -2.18
C ALA A 329 -2.84 1.73 -1.34
N ARG A 330 -3.18 3.00 -1.49
CA ARG A 330 -4.31 3.61 -0.78
C ARG A 330 -4.93 4.74 -1.57
N TRP A 331 -6.23 4.91 -1.33
CA TRP A 331 -7.05 5.98 -1.87
C TRP A 331 -7.49 6.86 -0.71
N VAL A 332 -7.08 8.12 -0.73
CA VAL A 332 -7.33 9.07 0.38
C VAL A 332 -8.10 10.25 -0.16
N ARG A 333 -9.24 10.53 0.48
CA ARG A 333 -10.04 11.73 0.18
C ARG A 333 -9.41 12.93 0.86
N MET A 334 -9.43 14.07 0.19
CA MET A 334 -8.91 15.33 0.70
C MET A 334 -9.86 16.49 0.37
N ASN A 335 -9.59 17.66 0.96
CA ASN A 335 -10.30 18.91 0.65
C ASN A 335 -11.82 18.83 0.79
N GLY A 336 -12.30 18.24 1.88
CA GLY A 336 -13.73 18.08 2.14
C GLY A 336 -14.43 17.07 1.21
N ASN A 337 -13.72 16.01 0.80
CA ASN A 337 -14.16 15.02 -0.19
C ASN A 337 -14.29 15.55 -1.64
N ARG A 338 -13.72 16.73 -1.94
CA ARG A 338 -13.63 17.25 -3.32
C ARG A 338 -12.42 16.69 -4.07
N GLY A 339 -11.36 16.33 -3.36
CA GLY A 339 -10.15 15.73 -3.92
C GLY A 339 -10.00 14.26 -3.56
N LEU A 340 -9.25 13.55 -4.40
CA LEU A 340 -8.79 12.19 -4.15
C LEU A 340 -7.33 12.11 -4.56
N PHE A 341 -6.49 11.53 -3.71
CA PHE A 341 -5.18 11.04 -4.16
C PHE A 341 -5.08 9.53 -4.00
N PHE A 342 -4.38 8.94 -4.95
CA PHE A 342 -3.93 7.56 -4.95
C PHE A 342 -2.43 7.54 -4.74
N SER A 343 -1.96 6.69 -3.85
CA SER A 343 -0.53 6.46 -3.68
C SER A 343 -0.24 4.97 -3.75
N SER A 344 0.90 4.61 -4.32
CA SER A 344 1.34 3.22 -4.36
C SER A 344 2.85 3.09 -4.18
N ASN A 345 3.28 2.02 -3.51
CA ASN A 345 4.63 1.45 -3.55
C ASN A 345 4.54 0.17 -4.39
N TYR A 346 5.36 0.04 -5.44
CA TYR A 346 5.26 -1.06 -6.41
C TYR A 346 6.63 -1.49 -6.94
N ASP A 347 6.75 -2.72 -7.45
CA ASP A 347 7.97 -3.25 -8.06
C ASP A 347 8.19 -2.72 -9.49
N GLY A 348 9.45 -2.49 -9.87
CA GLY A 348 9.84 -2.12 -11.24
C GLY A 348 9.52 -0.67 -11.62
N SER A 349 9.62 -0.36 -12.91
CA SER A 349 9.47 1.01 -13.43
C SER A 349 8.01 1.46 -13.53
N LEU A 350 7.79 2.78 -13.51
CA LEU A 350 6.45 3.36 -13.71
C LEU A 350 5.80 2.91 -15.02
N GLU A 351 6.59 2.81 -16.09
CA GLU A 351 6.13 2.37 -17.40
C GLU A 351 5.59 0.93 -17.36
N SER A 352 6.33 0.01 -16.75
CA SER A 352 5.88 -1.38 -16.58
C SER A 352 4.62 -1.44 -15.72
N TYR A 353 4.55 -0.61 -14.68
CA TYR A 353 3.40 -0.56 -13.78
C TYR A 353 2.12 -0.05 -14.46
N MET A 354 2.25 0.98 -15.31
CA MET A 354 1.13 1.47 -16.12
C MET A 354 0.62 0.43 -17.12
N ASN A 355 1.52 -0.28 -17.80
CA ASN A 355 1.14 -1.34 -18.74
C ASN A 355 0.38 -2.46 -18.03
N ASP A 356 0.88 -2.88 -16.87
CA ASP A 356 0.24 -3.87 -16.01
C ASP A 356 -1.20 -3.47 -15.62
N PHE A 357 -1.42 -2.18 -15.30
CA PHE A 357 -2.76 -1.65 -15.03
C PHE A 357 -3.68 -1.70 -16.25
N ILE A 358 -3.18 -1.28 -17.41
CA ILE A 358 -3.93 -1.27 -18.66
C ILE A 358 -4.36 -2.70 -19.04
N ASP A 359 -3.44 -3.66 -18.91
CA ASP A 359 -3.67 -5.03 -19.38
C ASP A 359 -4.54 -5.84 -18.41
N LYS A 360 -4.40 -5.65 -17.09
CA LYS A 360 -4.99 -6.55 -16.08
C LYS A 360 -6.08 -5.92 -15.21
N ALA A 361 -6.03 -4.62 -14.99
CA ALA A 361 -6.82 -3.96 -13.95
C ALA A 361 -7.55 -2.68 -14.43
N PHE A 362 -7.65 -2.48 -15.75
CA PHE A 362 -8.25 -1.27 -16.33
C PHE A 362 -9.67 -1.03 -15.84
N TRP A 363 -10.46 -2.09 -15.69
CA TRP A 363 -11.85 -2.01 -15.25
C TRP A 363 -11.96 -1.40 -13.84
N GLY A 364 -11.05 -1.77 -12.93
CA GLY A 364 -11.03 -1.28 -11.56
C GLY A 364 -10.55 0.17 -11.48
N LEU A 365 -9.51 0.51 -12.24
CA LEU A 365 -9.02 1.88 -12.35
C LEU A 365 -10.07 2.81 -12.94
N ASN A 366 -10.72 2.39 -14.03
CA ASN A 366 -11.81 3.14 -14.65
C ASN A 366 -12.94 3.39 -13.65
N ALA A 367 -13.30 2.40 -12.84
CA ALA A 367 -14.38 2.58 -11.87
C ALA A 367 -14.06 3.67 -10.84
N ILE A 368 -12.85 3.70 -10.32
CA ILE A 368 -12.47 4.70 -9.33
C ILE A 368 -12.27 6.06 -9.99
N PHE A 369 -11.43 6.12 -11.03
CA PHE A 369 -10.87 7.38 -11.53
C PHE A 369 -11.70 8.06 -12.63
N SER A 370 -12.68 7.39 -13.24
CA SER A 370 -13.62 8.06 -14.18
C SER A 370 -14.47 9.14 -13.54
N ASN A 371 -14.58 9.14 -12.20
CA ASN A 371 -15.20 10.22 -11.45
C ASN A 371 -14.26 11.40 -11.21
N GLY A 372 -12.98 11.28 -11.56
CA GLY A 372 -11.99 12.35 -11.53
C GLY A 372 -12.07 13.27 -12.74
N ASP A 373 -11.70 14.52 -12.54
CA ASP A 373 -11.61 15.54 -13.58
C ASP A 373 -10.63 15.15 -14.70
N GLY A 374 -11.03 15.40 -15.95
CA GLY A 374 -10.18 15.16 -17.12
C GLY A 374 -9.86 13.70 -17.45
N PHE A 375 -10.43 12.73 -16.75
CA PHE A 375 -10.17 11.30 -16.99
C PHE A 375 -10.60 10.88 -18.42
N PRO A 376 -9.90 9.92 -19.08
CA PRO A 376 -10.28 9.45 -20.40
C PRO A 376 -11.70 8.86 -20.41
N ARG A 377 -12.39 8.94 -21.55
CA ARG A 377 -13.80 8.57 -21.63
C ARG A 377 -14.01 7.10 -21.29
N THR A 378 -14.88 6.86 -20.30
CA THR A 378 -15.34 5.52 -19.95
C THR A 378 -16.73 5.24 -20.50
N ARG A 379 -17.09 3.97 -20.49
CA ARG A 379 -18.44 3.51 -20.76
C ARG A 379 -18.87 2.54 -19.68
N PHE A 380 -20.06 2.80 -19.13
CA PHE A 380 -20.61 2.02 -18.03
C PHE A 380 -19.60 1.82 -16.91
N LEU A 381 -18.83 2.87 -16.60
CA LEU A 381 -17.83 2.92 -15.52
C LEU A 381 -16.56 2.06 -15.74
N PHE A 382 -16.66 0.93 -16.44
CA PHE A 382 -15.61 -0.08 -16.50
C PHE A 382 -14.83 -0.12 -17.82
N PHE A 383 -15.47 0.22 -18.94
CA PHE A 383 -14.89 0.01 -20.28
C PHE A 383 -14.26 1.28 -20.86
N GLY A 384 -13.28 1.11 -21.76
CA GLY A 384 -12.52 2.21 -22.34
C GLY A 384 -11.55 2.82 -21.33
N GLY A 385 -11.61 4.14 -21.15
CA GLY A 385 -10.81 4.82 -20.13
C GLY A 385 -9.33 4.65 -20.36
N ILE A 386 -8.63 4.01 -19.42
CA ILE A 386 -7.17 3.86 -19.50
C ILE A 386 -6.68 2.94 -20.63
N THR A 387 -7.57 2.17 -21.26
CA THR A 387 -7.19 1.38 -22.45
C THR A 387 -6.88 2.26 -23.67
N ASP A 388 -7.29 3.54 -23.64
CA ASP A 388 -6.64 4.58 -24.45
C ASP A 388 -5.30 4.95 -23.80
N GLU A 389 -4.30 4.10 -24.06
CA GLU A 389 -2.96 4.21 -23.49
C GLU A 389 -2.35 5.60 -23.72
N LYS A 390 -2.55 6.17 -24.91
CA LYS A 390 -2.01 7.50 -25.25
C LYS A 390 -2.64 8.58 -24.40
N ALA A 391 -3.97 8.57 -24.23
CA ALA A 391 -4.65 9.54 -23.37
C ALA A 391 -4.23 9.37 -21.90
N TYR A 392 -4.15 8.13 -21.41
CA TYR A 392 -3.79 7.85 -20.03
C TYR A 392 -2.35 8.25 -19.70
N LYS A 393 -1.37 7.84 -20.52
CA LYS A 393 0.05 8.18 -20.32
C LYS A 393 0.33 9.67 -20.48
N LYS A 394 -0.52 10.40 -21.23
CA LYS A 394 -0.47 11.87 -21.32
C LYS A 394 -1.05 12.55 -20.08
N LEU A 395 -2.13 11.99 -19.52
CA LEU A 395 -2.82 12.53 -18.35
C LEU A 395 -2.05 12.29 -17.05
N LEU A 396 -1.51 11.08 -16.82
CA LEU A 396 -0.94 10.71 -15.53
C LEU A 396 0.10 11.73 -15.02
N PRO A 397 1.09 12.19 -15.83
CA PRO A 397 2.08 13.16 -15.36
C PRO A 397 1.50 14.53 -14.97
N THR A 398 0.31 14.92 -15.48
CA THR A 398 -0.35 16.16 -15.05
C THR A 398 -1.03 16.03 -13.69
N ARG A 399 -1.17 14.80 -13.20
CA ARG A 399 -1.82 14.46 -11.94
C ARG A 399 -0.82 13.95 -10.91
N GLN A 400 0.47 13.86 -11.20
CA GLN A 400 1.45 13.40 -10.23
C GLN A 400 1.79 14.49 -9.19
N ALA A 401 2.00 14.07 -7.95
CA ALA A 401 2.56 14.91 -6.89
C ALA A 401 3.96 14.38 -6.53
N PRO A 402 4.95 15.24 -6.29
CA PRO A 402 6.30 14.81 -5.93
C PRO A 402 6.30 14.17 -4.53
N SER A 403 6.81 12.94 -4.42
CA SER A 403 7.14 12.35 -3.12
C SER A 403 8.55 12.79 -2.74
N ASN A 404 8.68 14.01 -2.22
CA ASN A 404 9.97 14.63 -1.94
C ASN A 404 10.92 13.77 -1.10
N VAL A 405 10.38 13.00 -0.15
CA VAL A 405 11.15 12.03 0.65
C VAL A 405 10.46 10.68 0.56
N TRP A 406 11.24 9.61 0.39
CA TRP A 406 10.75 8.24 0.36
C TRP A 406 11.71 7.31 1.09
N TYR A 407 11.17 6.33 1.82
CA TYR A 407 11.91 5.33 2.57
C TYR A 407 11.33 3.94 2.32
N SER A 408 12.21 2.94 2.20
CA SER A 408 11.87 1.53 2.22
C SER A 408 12.74 0.78 3.22
N ALA A 409 12.13 -0.06 4.05
CA ALA A 409 12.85 -0.89 5.01
C ALA A 409 13.59 -2.09 4.37
N TYR A 410 13.33 -2.37 3.09
CA TYR A 410 13.87 -3.50 2.34
C TYR A 410 13.98 -3.15 0.84
N PRO A 411 14.87 -2.20 0.48
CA PRO A 411 14.94 -1.64 -0.86
C PRO A 411 15.20 -2.66 -1.98
N HIS A 412 15.77 -3.83 -1.66
CA HIS A 412 16.12 -4.88 -2.62
C HIS A 412 15.04 -5.96 -2.81
N LEU A 413 13.93 -5.95 -2.07
CA LEU A 413 13.00 -7.08 -2.00
C LEU A 413 11.66 -6.85 -2.69
N THR A 414 11.52 -7.34 -3.92
CA THR A 414 10.21 -7.32 -4.63
C THR A 414 9.13 -8.09 -3.89
N THR A 415 7.87 -7.80 -4.20
CA THR A 415 6.72 -8.60 -3.71
C THR A 415 6.89 -10.10 -4.00
N LYS A 416 7.52 -10.44 -5.13
CA LYS A 416 7.83 -11.81 -5.53
C LYS A 416 8.92 -12.43 -4.65
N ASN A 417 9.97 -11.67 -4.32
CA ASN A 417 11.00 -12.13 -3.38
C ASN A 417 10.39 -12.40 -2.01
N ILE A 418 9.57 -11.46 -1.49
CA ILE A 418 8.89 -11.62 -0.20
C ILE A 418 8.00 -12.86 -0.20
N ALA A 419 7.19 -13.05 -1.25
CA ALA A 419 6.34 -14.23 -1.40
C ALA A 419 7.13 -15.55 -1.49
N ASN A 420 8.27 -15.54 -2.18
CA ASN A 420 9.11 -16.71 -2.31
C ASN A 420 9.79 -17.07 -0.99
N ASN A 421 10.31 -16.08 -0.27
CA ASN A 421 10.97 -16.27 1.02
C ASN A 421 9.98 -16.82 2.07
N GLU A 422 8.74 -16.33 2.07
CA GLU A 422 7.64 -16.91 2.85
C GLU A 422 7.44 -18.40 2.52
N ALA A 423 7.36 -18.74 1.24
CA ALA A 423 7.10 -20.09 0.80
C ALA A 423 8.29 -21.04 1.10
N ILE A 424 9.51 -20.51 1.04
CA ILE A 424 10.74 -21.20 1.49
C ILE A 424 10.59 -21.56 2.96
N ARG A 425 10.34 -20.58 3.84
CA ARG A 425 10.17 -20.83 5.28
C ARG A 425 9.06 -21.82 5.55
N HIS A 426 7.88 -21.62 4.96
CA HIS A 426 6.74 -22.52 5.15
C HIS A 426 7.08 -23.97 4.79
N GLY A 427 7.90 -24.20 3.76
CA GLY A 427 8.26 -25.55 3.36
C GLY A 427 9.24 -26.27 4.29
N LEU A 428 9.95 -25.56 5.15
CA LEU A 428 10.84 -26.16 6.15
C LEU A 428 10.07 -27.05 7.15
N SER A 429 8.88 -26.61 7.58
CA SER A 429 8.05 -27.33 8.54
C SER A 429 6.91 -28.16 7.92
N THR A 430 6.66 -27.98 6.62
CA THR A 430 5.58 -28.70 5.92
C THR A 430 6.00 -30.12 5.55
N LYS A 431 5.19 -31.13 5.86
CA LYS A 431 5.37 -32.49 5.31
C LYS A 431 4.99 -32.50 3.83
N MET A 432 5.87 -33.03 2.98
CA MET A 432 5.73 -32.99 1.53
C MET A 432 6.05 -34.35 0.90
N ASP A 433 5.34 -34.69 -0.18
CA ASP A 433 5.75 -35.77 -1.09
C ASP A 433 6.94 -35.34 -1.98
N ASP A 434 7.46 -36.26 -2.78
CA ASP A 434 8.59 -36.02 -3.69
C ASP A 434 8.31 -34.91 -4.72
N ALA A 435 7.11 -34.86 -5.28
CA ALA A 435 6.74 -33.88 -6.29
C ALA A 435 6.61 -32.47 -5.67
N GLN A 436 6.02 -32.36 -4.50
CA GLN A 436 5.94 -31.16 -3.68
C GLN A 436 7.33 -30.69 -3.25
N THR A 437 8.20 -31.61 -2.82
CA THR A 437 9.57 -31.30 -2.42
C THR A 437 10.38 -30.77 -3.61
N ARG A 438 10.28 -31.38 -4.79
CA ARG A 438 10.92 -30.86 -6.02
C ARG A 438 10.42 -29.45 -6.37
N ARG A 439 9.12 -29.18 -6.25
CA ARG A 439 8.58 -27.83 -6.46
C ARG A 439 9.10 -26.83 -5.44
N TRP A 440 9.18 -27.21 -4.17
CA TRP A 440 9.74 -26.35 -3.13
C TRP A 440 11.23 -26.07 -3.35
N LEU A 441 12.04 -27.08 -3.71
CA LEU A 441 13.47 -26.89 -3.99
C LEU A 441 13.74 -25.96 -5.19
N ARG A 442 12.85 -25.90 -6.18
CA ARG A 442 12.99 -24.96 -7.32
C ARG A 442 13.01 -23.49 -6.90
N ARG A 443 12.52 -23.16 -5.70
CA ARG A 443 12.46 -21.80 -5.14
C ARG A 443 13.82 -21.20 -4.78
N PHE A 444 14.85 -22.04 -4.64
CA PHE A 444 16.23 -21.61 -4.40
C PHE A 444 16.98 -21.28 -5.71
N GLY A 445 16.37 -21.57 -6.87
CA GLY A 445 16.91 -21.27 -8.20
C GLY A 445 15.94 -20.41 -9.04
N CYS A 446 15.62 -20.85 -10.25
CA CYS A 446 14.78 -20.09 -11.21
C CYS A 446 13.27 -20.12 -10.89
N GLY A 447 12.83 -20.86 -9.88
CA GLY A 447 11.41 -21.07 -9.60
C GLY A 447 10.77 -19.92 -8.82
N ASN A 448 10.09 -19.01 -9.53
CA ASN A 448 9.24 -17.98 -8.93
C ASN A 448 7.77 -18.41 -8.89
N ASP A 449 7.48 -19.56 -8.27
CA ASP A 449 6.11 -20.03 -8.09
C ASP A 449 5.40 -19.16 -7.04
N LEU A 450 4.60 -18.19 -7.47
CA LEU A 450 3.82 -17.38 -6.54
C LEU A 450 2.69 -18.22 -5.91
N PRO A 451 2.44 -18.10 -4.59
CA PRO A 451 1.29 -18.71 -3.93
C PRO A 451 -0.02 -18.33 -4.62
N GLU A 452 -0.97 -19.27 -4.68
CA GLU A 452 -2.27 -19.01 -5.30
C GLU A 452 -3.05 -17.91 -4.56
N SER A 453 -3.66 -17.02 -5.33
CA SER A 453 -4.62 -16.04 -4.82
C SER A 453 -5.93 -16.70 -4.39
N ASN A 454 -6.76 -15.94 -3.67
CA ASN A 454 -8.09 -16.40 -3.24
C ASN A 454 -8.92 -16.85 -4.46
N TRP A 455 -9.72 -17.92 -4.30
CA TRP A 455 -10.64 -18.40 -5.34
C TRP A 455 -11.53 -17.28 -5.90
N ALA A 456 -12.05 -16.40 -5.04
CA ALA A 456 -12.87 -15.28 -5.48
C ALA A 456 -12.08 -14.28 -6.36
N ALA A 457 -10.84 -13.99 -5.99
CA ALA A 457 -9.95 -13.14 -6.80
C ALA A 457 -9.70 -13.79 -8.17
N ARG A 458 -9.33 -15.08 -8.21
CA ARG A 458 -9.13 -15.81 -9.47
C ARG A 458 -10.36 -15.78 -10.38
N LYS A 459 -11.56 -15.91 -9.80
CA LYS A 459 -12.79 -15.85 -10.58
C LYS A 459 -13.05 -14.46 -11.15
N LEU A 460 -12.84 -13.40 -10.36
CA LEU A 460 -12.96 -12.03 -10.84
C LEU A 460 -11.93 -11.69 -11.91
N ASP A 461 -10.68 -12.12 -11.71
CA ASP A 461 -9.57 -11.89 -12.64
C ASP A 461 -9.75 -12.68 -13.96
N SER A 462 -10.51 -13.78 -13.93
CA SER A 462 -10.83 -14.57 -15.13
C SER A 462 -11.96 -13.99 -15.99
N ILE A 463 -12.65 -12.94 -15.51
CA ILE A 463 -13.71 -12.30 -16.29
C ILE A 463 -13.07 -11.58 -17.47
N PRO A 464 -13.51 -11.84 -18.73
CA PRO A 464 -12.96 -11.20 -19.91
C PRO A 464 -13.56 -9.80 -20.06
N TRP A 465 -13.14 -8.87 -19.21
CA TRP A 465 -13.63 -7.49 -19.18
C TRP A 465 -13.46 -6.77 -20.53
N ASP A 466 -12.49 -7.19 -21.33
CA ASP A 466 -12.26 -6.75 -22.70
C ASP A 466 -13.31 -7.28 -23.70
N ARG A 467 -13.80 -8.51 -23.51
CA ARG A 467 -14.73 -9.19 -24.45
C ARG A 467 -16.19 -9.11 -24.06
N LEU A 468 -16.51 -8.83 -22.80
CA LEU A 468 -17.90 -8.69 -22.32
C LEU A 468 -18.73 -7.67 -23.10
N TRP A 469 -18.08 -6.78 -23.84
CA TRP A 469 -18.73 -5.76 -24.64
C TRP A 469 -18.34 -5.77 -26.13
N LEU A 470 -17.50 -6.71 -26.60
CA LEU A 470 -17.16 -6.86 -28.03
C LEU A 470 -18.29 -7.51 -28.86
N SER A 471 -19.46 -7.75 -28.28
CA SER A 471 -20.67 -8.11 -29.03
C SER A 471 -21.49 -6.86 -29.36
N ASN A 472 -21.21 -6.29 -30.54
CA ASN A 472 -21.96 -5.31 -31.35
C ASN A 472 -22.44 -4.00 -30.70
#